data_AF-A0A370Q342-F1
#
_entry.id   AF-A0A370Q342-F1
#
_cell.length_a   1.000
_cell.length_b   1.000
_cell.length_c   1.000
_cell.angle_alpha   90.00
_cell.angle_beta   90.00
_cell.angle_gamma   90.00
#
_symmetry.space_group_name_H-M   'P 1'
#
loop_
_entity.id
_entity.type
_entity.pdbx_description
1 polymer ?
#
loop_
_entity_poly.entity_id
_entity_poly.type
_entity_poly.pdbx_seq_one_letter_code
_entity_poly.pdbx_strand_id
1 'polypeptide(L)'
;MNLLSLTSNYVQRVDSMASATNKVDSLRTELIKLQAENNSEIIKQASTTIEYQSELISSFGTIYTILTILIAIIAVGLPIVVYQFGIKPSKDALKQLENNLDEKVAIYLSKNRSQQIAKSIKDLGEDDAELKAQAISFLSLTLHEGFTDQEMFEFNRLIKSGKLSDSHLGSIAYLLGSRVNEYANDIFSDAKYLKNNNLKVQAFQYISKIGLDNFMEPVLELFKKTDNQYGEFINLLTFVNINSKSEALKVFNNKELIDILSDETLKNIGRTIENSIKHMNINIDLKETYLKKVCEKASV
;
A
#
# COMPACT_ATOMS: atom_id res chain seq x y z
N MET A 1 40.37 144.25 -17.32
CA MET A 1 40.02 142.83 -17.42
C MET A 1 39.49 142.39 -16.05
N ASN A 2 38.23 141.96 -15.97
CA ASN A 2 37.39 142.18 -14.78
C ASN A 2 37.34 140.97 -13.82
N LEU A 3 38.08 141.06 -12.70
CA LEU A 3 38.19 140.06 -11.61
C LEU A 3 36.84 139.64 -11.01
N LEU A 4 35.81 140.50 -11.08
CA LEU A 4 34.46 140.24 -10.58
C LEU A 4 33.69 139.15 -11.37
N SER A 5 34.02 138.95 -12.65
CA SER A 5 33.38 137.90 -13.46
C SER A 5 33.96 136.51 -13.19
N LEU A 6 35.21 136.44 -12.72
CA LEU A 6 35.89 135.20 -12.36
C LEU A 6 35.45 134.70 -10.99
N THR A 7 35.28 135.61 -10.01
CA THR A 7 34.78 135.26 -8.68
C THR A 7 33.31 134.83 -8.71
N SER A 8 32.45 135.50 -9.50
CA SER A 8 31.06 135.10 -9.70
C SER A 8 30.93 133.72 -10.34
N ASN A 9 31.76 133.39 -11.35
CA ASN A 9 31.76 132.06 -11.97
C ASN A 9 32.30 130.97 -11.02
N TYR A 10 33.25 131.32 -10.14
CA TYR A 10 33.81 130.38 -9.18
C TYR A 10 32.79 130.02 -8.08
N VAL A 11 32.11 131.01 -7.51
CA VAL A 11 31.05 130.80 -6.50
C VAL A 11 29.91 129.98 -7.07
N GLN A 12 29.44 130.30 -8.28
CA GLN A 12 28.36 129.54 -8.93
C GLN A 12 28.76 128.08 -9.23
N ARG A 13 30.05 127.83 -9.51
CA ARG A 13 30.58 126.46 -9.65
C ARG A 13 30.65 125.72 -8.32
N VAL A 14 31.08 126.38 -7.24
CA VAL A 14 31.13 125.77 -5.90
C VAL A 14 29.73 125.40 -5.41
N ASP A 15 28.74 126.27 -5.59
CA ASP A 15 27.35 125.98 -5.24
C ASP A 15 26.77 124.84 -6.08
N SER A 16 27.10 124.80 -7.38
CA SER A 16 26.69 123.69 -8.25
C SER A 16 27.36 122.35 -7.85
N MET A 17 28.62 122.38 -7.41
CA MET A 17 29.32 121.20 -6.90
C MET A 17 28.73 120.76 -5.57
N ALA A 18 28.41 121.67 -4.65
CA ALA A 18 27.77 121.34 -3.38
C ALA A 18 26.37 120.70 -3.61
N SER A 19 25.58 121.25 -4.52
CA SER A 19 24.29 120.67 -4.91
C SER A 19 24.43 119.31 -5.58
N ALA A 20 25.47 119.10 -6.41
CA ALA A 20 25.76 117.82 -7.03
C ALA A 20 26.17 116.77 -5.99
N THR A 21 27.02 117.14 -5.03
CA THR A 21 27.45 116.25 -3.93
C THR A 21 26.27 115.81 -3.07
N ASN A 22 25.39 116.73 -2.67
CA ASN A 22 24.19 116.39 -1.91
C ASN A 22 23.27 115.40 -2.65
N LYS A 23 23.17 115.52 -3.97
CA LYS A 23 22.39 114.60 -4.81
C LYS A 23 23.07 113.23 -4.98
N VAL A 24 24.40 113.20 -5.02
CA VAL A 24 25.16 111.94 -5.01
C VAL A 24 24.97 111.21 -3.68
N ASP A 25 25.01 111.94 -2.55
CA ASP A 25 24.82 111.34 -1.23
C ASP A 25 23.38 110.84 -1.02
N SER A 26 22.37 111.56 -1.55
CA SER A 26 20.99 111.10 -1.52
C SER A 26 20.78 109.82 -2.34
N LEU A 27 21.33 109.78 -3.57
CA LEU A 27 21.28 108.60 -4.43
C LEU A 27 22.03 107.40 -3.84
N ARG A 28 23.15 107.65 -3.16
CA ARG A 28 23.92 106.60 -2.48
C ARG A 28 23.13 106.01 -1.32
N THR A 29 22.44 106.85 -0.55
CA THR A 29 21.58 106.43 0.56
C THR A 29 20.39 105.61 0.04
N GLU A 30 19.77 106.05 -1.05
CA GLU A 30 18.67 105.34 -1.71
C GLU A 30 19.12 103.99 -2.30
N LEU A 31 20.30 103.94 -2.91
CA LEU A 31 20.88 102.70 -3.45
C LEU A 31 21.21 101.69 -2.33
N ILE A 32 21.75 102.15 -1.20
CA ILE A 32 21.99 101.30 -0.01
C ILE A 32 20.67 100.76 0.53
N LYS A 33 19.62 101.59 0.57
CA LYS A 33 18.30 101.18 1.04
C LYS A 33 17.67 100.14 0.10
N LEU A 34 17.70 100.37 -1.20
CA LEU A 34 17.22 99.43 -2.22
C LEU A 34 18.00 98.11 -2.20
N GLN A 35 19.32 98.15 -2.00
CA GLN A 35 20.12 96.94 -1.83
C GLN A 35 19.76 96.17 -0.56
N ALA A 36 19.52 96.86 0.55
CA ALA A 36 19.10 96.23 1.80
C ALA A 36 17.69 95.60 1.69
N GLU A 37 16.75 96.28 1.04
CA GLU A 37 15.39 95.78 0.78
C GLU A 37 15.43 94.54 -0.15
N ASN A 38 16.17 94.62 -1.26
CA ASN A 38 16.33 93.50 -2.20
C ASN A 38 16.99 92.28 -1.53
N ASN A 39 18.05 92.50 -0.74
CA ASN A 39 18.70 91.41 -0.01
C ASN A 39 17.76 90.80 1.04
N SER A 40 16.95 91.61 1.72
CA SER A 40 15.96 91.12 2.68
C SER A 40 14.87 90.27 2.01
N GLU A 41 14.38 90.67 0.84
CA GLU A 41 13.42 89.89 0.06
C GLU A 41 14.02 88.57 -0.43
N ILE A 42 15.25 88.58 -0.94
CA ILE A 42 15.96 87.37 -1.39
C ILE A 42 16.15 86.40 -0.21
N ILE A 43 16.57 86.89 0.96
CA ILE A 43 16.74 86.06 2.16
C ILE A 43 15.40 85.46 2.60
N LYS A 44 14.31 86.23 2.55
CA LYS A 44 12.97 85.76 2.91
C LYS A 44 12.46 84.70 1.93
N GLN A 45 12.70 84.88 0.62
CA GLN A 45 12.37 83.89 -0.40
C GLN A 45 13.20 82.60 -0.26
N ALA A 46 14.50 82.73 0.02
CA ALA A 46 15.36 81.59 0.29
C ALA A 46 14.92 80.82 1.56
N SER A 47 14.60 81.54 2.64
CA SER A 47 14.11 80.94 3.90
C SER A 47 12.81 80.17 3.70
N THR A 48 11.84 80.76 3.01
CA THR A 48 10.55 80.09 2.72
C THR A 48 10.72 78.89 1.79
N THR A 49 11.66 78.96 0.84
CA THR A 49 12.00 77.81 -0.03
C THR A 49 12.64 76.67 0.77
N ILE A 50 13.56 76.99 1.69
CA ILE A 50 14.21 76.02 2.57
C ILE A 50 13.19 75.38 3.52
N GLU A 51 12.29 76.16 4.11
CA GLU A 51 11.21 75.65 4.96
C GLU A 51 10.31 74.68 4.19
N TYR A 52 9.87 75.06 2.99
CA TYR A 52 9.06 74.18 2.14
C TYR A 52 9.80 72.89 1.73
N GLN A 53 11.08 72.98 1.40
CA GLN A 53 11.89 71.79 1.09
C GLN A 53 12.08 70.89 2.32
N SER A 54 12.26 71.47 3.51
CA SER A 54 12.36 70.73 4.77
C SER A 54 11.05 69.99 5.10
N GLU A 55 9.91 70.64 4.91
CA GLU A 55 8.59 70.02 5.06
C GLU A 55 8.39 68.86 4.06
N LEU A 56 8.77 69.06 2.79
CA LEU A 56 8.71 67.99 1.79
C LEU A 56 9.59 66.80 2.16
N ILE A 57 10.84 67.02 2.57
CA ILE A 57 11.76 65.94 2.98
C ILE A 57 11.20 65.17 4.19
N SER A 58 10.65 65.88 5.18
CA SER A 58 9.99 65.28 6.35
C SER A 58 8.79 64.41 5.94
N SER A 59 7.97 64.90 5.00
CA SER A 59 6.83 64.14 4.47
C SER A 59 7.27 62.86 3.73
N PHE A 60 8.33 62.92 2.93
CA PHE A 60 8.91 61.75 2.26
C PHE A 60 9.47 60.73 3.24
N GLY A 61 10.15 61.19 4.30
CA GLY A 61 10.66 60.31 5.36
C GLY A 61 9.53 59.57 6.10
N THR A 62 8.40 60.24 6.32
CA THR A 62 7.22 59.64 6.94
C THR A 62 6.60 58.57 6.04
N ILE A 63 6.41 58.87 4.74
CA ILE A 63 5.86 57.91 3.77
C ILE A 63 6.76 56.68 3.63
N TYR A 64 8.08 56.88 3.56
CA TYR A 64 9.05 55.79 3.44
C TYR A 64 9.02 54.88 4.68
N THR A 65 8.87 55.47 5.86
CA THR A 65 8.74 54.72 7.13
C THR A 65 7.48 53.84 7.13
N ILE A 66 6.34 54.39 6.71
CA ILE A 66 5.07 53.64 6.62
C ILE A 66 5.19 52.48 5.61
N LEU A 67 5.78 52.73 4.44
CA LEU A 67 6.02 51.69 3.44
C LEU A 67 6.95 50.58 3.98
N THR A 68 8.00 50.95 4.69
CA THR A 68 8.95 50.00 5.28
C THR A 68 8.28 49.12 6.33
N ILE A 69 7.42 49.70 7.17
CA ILE A 69 6.60 48.95 8.14
C ILE A 69 5.66 47.97 7.43
N LEU A 70 4.98 48.41 6.37
CA LEU A 70 4.10 47.54 5.57
C LEU A 70 4.87 46.37 4.95
N ILE A 71 6.03 46.64 4.36
CA ILE A 71 6.89 45.59 3.78
C ILE A 71 7.36 44.62 4.87
N ALA A 72 7.75 45.10 6.05
CA ALA A 72 8.15 44.25 7.17
C ALA A 72 6.99 43.36 7.67
N ILE A 73 5.77 43.91 7.77
CA ILE A 73 4.58 43.15 8.14
C ILE A 73 4.29 42.07 7.08
N ILE A 74 4.39 42.39 5.80
CA ILE A 74 4.19 41.41 4.72
C ILE A 74 5.30 40.34 4.76
N ALA A 75 6.56 40.73 4.93
CA ALA A 75 7.70 39.82 4.96
C ALA A 75 7.62 38.80 6.11
N VAL A 76 7.05 39.20 7.25
CA VAL A 76 6.85 38.30 8.41
C VAL A 76 5.51 37.57 8.33
N GLY A 77 4.44 38.26 7.96
CA GLY A 77 3.08 37.73 7.94
C GLY A 77 2.86 36.70 6.83
N LEU A 78 3.42 36.92 5.64
CA LEU A 78 3.20 36.06 4.49
C LEU A 78 3.76 34.64 4.70
N PRO A 79 4.98 34.42 5.24
CA PRO A 79 5.45 33.09 5.63
C PRO A 79 4.55 32.40 6.66
N ILE A 80 4.02 33.14 7.65
CA ILE A 80 3.15 32.58 8.69
C ILE A 80 1.82 32.11 8.07
N VAL A 81 1.22 32.93 7.20
CA VAL A 81 -0.03 32.61 6.49
C VAL A 81 0.19 31.42 5.55
N VAL A 82 1.26 31.42 4.75
CA VAL A 82 1.61 30.30 3.85
C VAL A 82 1.83 29.02 4.66
N TYR A 83 2.48 29.10 5.81
CA TYR A 83 2.68 27.96 6.68
C TYR A 83 1.36 27.43 7.27
N GLN A 84 0.53 28.29 7.85
CA GLN A 84 -0.72 27.88 8.49
C GLN A 84 -1.78 27.37 7.51
N PHE A 85 -1.91 27.99 6.33
CA PHE A 85 -2.99 27.69 5.39
C PHE A 85 -2.54 26.82 4.21
N GLY A 86 -1.26 26.85 3.83
CA GLY A 86 -0.73 26.04 2.74
C GLY A 86 -0.02 24.79 3.23
N ILE A 87 1.06 24.97 4.01
CA ILE A 87 2.00 23.90 4.33
C ILE A 87 1.43 22.94 5.39
N LYS A 88 0.94 23.47 6.53
CA LYS A 88 0.46 22.66 7.65
C LYS A 88 -0.73 21.77 7.25
N PRO A 89 -1.81 22.27 6.60
CA PRO A 89 -2.94 21.44 6.22
C PRO A 89 -2.56 20.38 5.18
N SER A 90 -1.67 20.73 4.24
CA SER A 90 -1.16 19.77 3.25
C SER A 90 -0.31 18.66 3.89
N LYS A 91 0.51 18.98 4.89
CA LYS A 91 1.24 17.99 5.68
C LYS A 91 0.30 17.08 6.47
N ASP A 92 -0.72 17.65 7.10
CA ASP A 92 -1.71 16.89 7.86
C ASP A 92 -2.52 15.95 6.94
N ALA A 93 -2.91 16.43 5.75
CA ALA A 93 -3.58 15.61 4.73
C ALA A 93 -2.68 14.49 4.18
N LEU A 94 -1.40 14.78 3.89
CA LEU A 94 -0.42 13.77 3.49
C LEU A 94 -0.21 12.72 4.57
N LYS A 95 -0.12 13.14 5.84
CA LYS A 95 0.02 12.23 6.97
C LYS A 95 -1.22 11.36 7.17
N GLN A 96 -2.42 11.90 6.98
CA GLN A 96 -3.66 11.11 6.97
C GLN A 96 -3.73 10.16 5.77
N LEU A 97 -3.23 10.56 4.61
CA LEU A 97 -3.15 9.69 3.46
C LEU A 97 -2.18 8.54 3.74
N GLU A 98 -0.95 8.83 4.14
CA GLU A 98 0.09 7.85 4.48
C GLU A 98 -0.41 6.84 5.53
N ASN A 99 -1.04 7.34 6.60
CA ASN A 99 -1.57 6.47 7.65
C ASN A 99 -2.71 5.54 7.20
N ASN A 100 -3.46 5.90 6.15
CA ASN A 100 -4.64 5.15 5.70
C ASN A 100 -4.44 4.49 4.32
N LEU A 101 -3.34 4.76 3.63
CA LEU A 101 -3.11 4.28 2.27
C LEU A 101 -2.84 2.78 2.28
N ASP A 102 -2.01 2.30 3.20
CA ASP A 102 -1.73 0.88 3.36
C ASP A 102 -3.01 0.09 3.68
N GLU A 103 -3.83 0.59 4.61
CA GLU A 103 -5.11 -0.04 4.95
C GLU A 103 -6.07 -0.04 3.75
N LYS A 104 -6.23 1.08 3.05
CA LYS A 104 -7.11 1.15 1.87
C LYS A 104 -6.63 0.28 0.72
N VAL A 105 -5.33 0.21 0.49
CA VAL A 105 -4.72 -0.67 -0.52
C VAL A 105 -4.94 -2.13 -0.12
N ALA A 106 -4.70 -2.49 1.13
CA ALA A 106 -4.95 -3.84 1.64
C ALA A 106 -6.43 -4.24 1.49
N ILE A 107 -7.36 -3.35 1.86
CA ILE A 107 -8.81 -3.56 1.68
C ILE A 107 -9.15 -3.73 0.20
N TYR A 108 -8.63 -2.87 -0.67
CA TYR A 108 -8.88 -2.96 -2.11
C TYR A 108 -8.36 -4.26 -2.71
N LEU A 109 -7.13 -4.64 -2.40
CA LEU A 109 -6.50 -5.88 -2.87
C LEU A 109 -7.28 -7.10 -2.37
N SER A 110 -7.65 -7.12 -1.08
CA SER A 110 -8.46 -8.18 -0.49
C SER A 110 -9.82 -8.31 -1.17
N LYS A 111 -10.52 -7.18 -1.39
CA LYS A 111 -11.82 -7.17 -2.07
C LYS A 111 -11.72 -7.64 -3.52
N ASN A 112 -10.75 -7.13 -4.28
CA ASN A 112 -10.54 -7.51 -5.67
C ASN A 112 -10.19 -9.00 -5.78
N ARG A 113 -9.36 -9.51 -4.86
CA ARG A 113 -9.03 -10.92 -4.76
C ARG A 113 -10.27 -11.77 -4.48
N SER A 114 -11.07 -11.45 -3.45
CA SER A 114 -12.30 -12.19 -3.15
C SER A 114 -13.26 -12.23 -4.34
N GLN A 115 -13.35 -11.15 -5.12
CA GLN A 115 -14.13 -11.12 -6.36
C GLN A 115 -13.56 -12.06 -7.42
N GLN A 116 -12.23 -12.13 -7.57
CA GLN A 116 -11.58 -13.04 -8.52
C GLN A 116 -11.71 -14.51 -8.11
N ILE A 117 -11.62 -14.82 -6.82
CA ILE A 117 -11.86 -16.18 -6.29
C ILE A 117 -13.31 -16.57 -6.59
N ALA A 118 -14.29 -15.75 -6.20
CA ALA A 118 -15.70 -16.02 -6.44
C ALA A 118 -16.01 -16.19 -7.94
N LYS A 119 -15.41 -15.36 -8.81
CA LYS A 119 -15.53 -15.50 -10.26
C LYS A 119 -14.93 -16.82 -10.74
N SER A 120 -13.71 -17.15 -10.32
CA SER A 120 -13.04 -18.39 -10.73
C SER A 120 -13.84 -19.62 -10.31
N ILE A 121 -14.39 -19.63 -9.10
CA ILE A 121 -15.28 -20.69 -8.62
C ILE A 121 -16.53 -20.81 -9.49
N LYS A 122 -17.12 -19.69 -9.90
CA LYS A 122 -18.25 -19.69 -10.83
C LYS A 122 -17.85 -20.28 -12.19
N ASP A 123 -16.71 -19.85 -12.72
CA ASP A 123 -16.19 -20.29 -14.03
C ASP A 123 -15.90 -21.80 -14.05
N LEU A 124 -15.62 -22.44 -12.90
CA LEU A 124 -15.52 -23.91 -12.79
C LEU A 124 -16.83 -24.64 -13.14
N GLY A 125 -17.98 -23.98 -12.97
CA GLY A 125 -19.31 -24.54 -13.22
C GLY A 125 -19.81 -24.37 -14.66
N GLU A 126 -19.11 -23.59 -15.49
CA GLU A 126 -19.47 -23.33 -16.88
C GLU A 126 -19.13 -24.54 -17.78
N ASP A 127 -19.46 -24.55 -19.07
CA ASP A 127 -19.12 -25.68 -19.97
C ASP A 127 -17.78 -25.50 -20.71
N ASP A 128 -17.17 -24.31 -20.62
CA ASP A 128 -15.92 -23.97 -21.29
C ASP A 128 -14.69 -24.59 -20.59
N ALA A 129 -13.93 -25.41 -21.32
CA ALA A 129 -12.76 -26.10 -20.79
C ALA A 129 -11.56 -25.17 -20.53
N GLU A 130 -11.38 -24.13 -21.34
CA GLU A 130 -10.31 -23.16 -21.17
C GLU A 130 -10.56 -22.28 -19.93
N LEU A 131 -11.80 -21.81 -19.76
CA LEU A 131 -12.20 -21.06 -18.57
C LEU A 131 -12.00 -21.88 -17.28
N LYS A 132 -12.37 -23.18 -17.30
CA LYS A 132 -12.11 -24.08 -16.17
C LYS A 132 -10.62 -24.21 -15.86
N ALA A 133 -9.79 -24.41 -16.87
CA ALA A 133 -8.35 -24.55 -16.68
C ALA A 133 -7.72 -23.28 -16.10
N GLN A 134 -8.12 -22.10 -16.60
CA GLN A 134 -7.69 -20.81 -16.07
C GLN A 134 -8.14 -20.61 -14.62
N ALA A 135 -9.40 -20.94 -14.32
CA ALA A 135 -9.95 -20.88 -12.97
C ALA A 135 -9.19 -21.79 -11.98
N ILE A 136 -8.92 -23.04 -12.36
CA ILE A 136 -8.13 -23.98 -11.55
C ILE A 136 -6.72 -23.43 -11.32
N SER A 137 -6.07 -22.91 -12.36
CA SER A 137 -4.73 -22.35 -12.24
C SER A 137 -4.71 -21.17 -11.27
N PHE A 138 -5.67 -20.25 -11.39
CA PHE A 138 -5.79 -19.11 -10.49
C PHE A 138 -6.00 -19.56 -9.03
N LEU A 139 -6.98 -20.42 -8.79
CA LEU A 139 -7.31 -20.91 -7.46
C LEU A 139 -6.15 -21.70 -6.82
N SER A 140 -5.41 -22.47 -7.61
CA SER A 140 -4.24 -23.20 -7.13
C SER A 140 -3.10 -22.26 -6.70
N LEU A 141 -2.90 -21.16 -7.42
CA LEU A 141 -1.89 -20.15 -7.06
C LEU A 141 -2.28 -19.38 -5.79
N THR A 142 -3.57 -19.10 -5.59
CA THR A 142 -4.08 -18.38 -4.41
C THR A 142 -4.28 -19.26 -3.17
N LEU A 143 -4.01 -20.57 -3.27
CA LEU A 143 -4.30 -21.51 -2.18
C LEU A 143 -3.64 -21.14 -0.84
N HIS A 144 -2.43 -20.59 -0.89
CA HIS A 144 -1.66 -20.21 0.30
C HIS A 144 -2.34 -19.13 1.16
N GLU A 145 -3.29 -18.38 0.59
CA GLU A 145 -4.05 -17.34 1.28
C GLU A 145 -5.27 -17.91 2.03
N GLY A 146 -5.64 -19.17 1.72
CA GLY A 146 -6.80 -19.85 2.25
C GLY A 146 -8.11 -19.46 1.57
N PHE A 147 -9.13 -20.31 1.74
CA PHE A 147 -10.48 -20.07 1.27
C PHE A 147 -11.45 -19.96 2.45
N THR A 148 -12.51 -19.19 2.28
CA THR A 148 -13.62 -19.04 3.22
C THR A 148 -14.51 -20.28 3.23
N ASP A 149 -15.37 -20.41 4.23
CA ASP A 149 -16.31 -21.54 4.33
C ASP A 149 -17.30 -21.56 3.16
N GLN A 150 -17.75 -20.38 2.71
CA GLN A 150 -18.61 -20.26 1.54
C GLN A 150 -17.93 -20.76 0.27
N GLU A 151 -16.64 -20.46 0.07
CA GLU A 151 -15.87 -20.94 -1.08
C GLU A 151 -15.65 -22.47 -0.99
N MET A 152 -15.42 -23.01 0.21
CA MET A 152 -15.33 -24.47 0.42
C MET A 152 -16.64 -25.20 0.16
N PHE A 153 -17.76 -24.61 0.59
CA PHE A 153 -19.10 -25.11 0.26
C PHE A 153 -19.31 -25.19 -1.26
N GLU A 154 -18.87 -24.18 -2.00
CA GLU A 154 -18.96 -24.16 -3.45
C GLU A 154 -18.11 -25.24 -4.13
N PHE A 155 -16.88 -25.50 -3.65
CA PHE A 155 -16.08 -26.62 -4.14
C PHE A 155 -16.76 -27.97 -3.91
N ASN A 156 -17.34 -28.19 -2.72
CA ASN A 156 -18.11 -29.39 -2.41
C ASN A 156 -19.32 -29.53 -3.36
N ARG A 157 -20.10 -28.45 -3.54
CA ARG A 157 -21.24 -28.42 -4.47
C ARG A 157 -20.83 -28.79 -5.89
N LEU A 158 -19.70 -28.28 -6.38
CA LEU A 158 -19.17 -28.59 -7.71
C LEU A 158 -18.77 -30.08 -7.83
N ILE A 159 -18.10 -30.66 -6.83
CA ILE A 159 -17.78 -32.10 -6.81
C ILE A 159 -19.07 -32.93 -6.85
N LYS A 160 -20.05 -32.62 -6.00
CA LYS A 160 -21.33 -33.33 -5.92
C LYS A 160 -22.16 -33.24 -7.20
N SER A 161 -21.97 -32.19 -8.00
CA SER A 161 -22.70 -32.01 -9.27
C SER A 161 -22.40 -33.09 -10.31
N GLY A 162 -21.22 -33.74 -10.23
CA GLY A 162 -20.78 -34.75 -11.18
C GLY A 162 -20.47 -34.24 -12.61
N LYS A 163 -20.43 -32.91 -12.81
CA LYS A 163 -20.20 -32.29 -14.14
C LYS A 163 -18.72 -32.03 -14.46
N LEU A 164 -17.83 -32.28 -13.51
CA LEU A 164 -16.40 -32.03 -13.65
C LEU A 164 -15.71 -33.22 -14.30
N SER A 165 -14.70 -32.95 -15.14
CA SER A 165 -13.79 -34.00 -15.63
C SER A 165 -12.93 -34.53 -14.47
N ASP A 166 -12.36 -35.73 -14.64
CA ASP A 166 -11.51 -36.36 -13.62
C ASP A 166 -10.33 -35.48 -13.21
N SER A 167 -9.69 -34.79 -14.15
CA SER A 167 -8.57 -33.89 -13.85
C SER A 167 -9.03 -32.72 -12.97
N HIS A 168 -10.16 -32.09 -13.31
CA HIS A 168 -10.72 -30.98 -12.55
C HIS A 168 -11.23 -31.42 -11.18
N LEU A 169 -11.79 -32.63 -11.06
CA LEU A 169 -12.17 -33.23 -9.78
C LEU A 169 -10.97 -33.35 -8.84
N GLY A 170 -9.83 -33.84 -9.34
CA GLY A 170 -8.60 -33.93 -8.57
C GLY A 170 -8.13 -32.58 -8.05
N SER A 171 -8.11 -31.57 -8.91
CA SER A 171 -7.71 -30.21 -8.53
C SER A 171 -8.66 -29.59 -7.49
N ILE A 172 -9.97 -29.71 -7.69
CA ILE A 172 -10.95 -29.12 -6.76
C ILE A 172 -10.93 -29.86 -5.42
N ALA A 173 -10.75 -31.18 -5.41
CA ALA A 173 -10.59 -31.94 -4.17
C ALA A 173 -9.29 -31.59 -3.42
N TYR A 174 -8.21 -31.30 -4.14
CA TYR A 174 -6.98 -30.77 -3.53
C TYR A 174 -7.24 -29.42 -2.85
N LEU A 175 -7.93 -28.50 -3.52
CA LEU A 175 -8.31 -27.19 -2.95
C LEU A 175 -9.22 -27.36 -1.72
N LEU A 176 -10.22 -28.24 -1.80
CA LEU A 176 -11.15 -28.54 -0.71
C LEU A 176 -10.43 -29.17 0.50
N GLY A 177 -9.50 -30.10 0.27
CA GLY A 177 -8.71 -30.80 1.29
C GLY A 177 -7.49 -30.03 1.79
N SER A 178 -7.35 -28.76 1.41
CA SER A 178 -6.20 -27.94 1.84
C SER A 178 -6.22 -27.60 3.33
N ARG A 179 -7.41 -27.49 3.94
CA ARG A 179 -7.63 -27.27 5.38
C ARG A 179 -8.74 -28.16 5.91
N VAL A 180 -8.72 -28.44 7.21
CA VAL A 180 -9.79 -29.18 7.88
C VAL A 180 -11.08 -28.37 7.84
N ASN A 181 -12.15 -28.95 7.28
CA ASN A 181 -13.47 -28.32 7.21
C ASN A 181 -14.58 -29.37 7.02
N GLU A 182 -15.82 -29.00 7.35
CA GLU A 182 -16.97 -29.90 7.28
C GLU A 182 -17.28 -30.38 5.85
N TYR A 183 -17.03 -29.55 4.84
CA TYR A 183 -17.32 -29.86 3.44
C TYR A 183 -16.34 -30.88 2.86
N ALA A 184 -15.07 -30.80 3.25
CA ALA A 184 -14.07 -31.82 2.95
C ALA A 184 -14.39 -33.15 3.65
N ASN A 185 -14.81 -33.10 4.92
CA ASN A 185 -15.25 -34.31 5.63
C ASN A 185 -16.44 -34.98 4.92
N ASP A 186 -17.43 -34.21 4.51
CA ASP A 186 -18.62 -34.69 3.78
C ASP A 186 -18.25 -35.42 2.47
N ILE A 187 -17.31 -34.89 1.69
CA ILE A 187 -16.83 -35.56 0.46
C ILE A 187 -15.97 -36.79 0.78
N PHE A 188 -14.99 -36.66 1.67
CA PHE A 188 -13.99 -37.72 1.91
C PHE A 188 -14.47 -38.83 2.84
N SER A 189 -15.62 -38.64 3.52
CA SER A 189 -16.28 -39.69 4.31
C SER A 189 -17.25 -40.56 3.50
N ASP A 190 -17.50 -40.22 2.23
CA ASP A 190 -18.41 -41.01 1.38
C ASP A 190 -17.60 -41.87 0.40
N ALA A 191 -17.66 -43.19 0.61
CA ALA A 191 -16.96 -44.19 -0.19
C ALA A 191 -17.31 -44.14 -1.68
N LYS A 192 -18.45 -43.55 -2.07
CA LYS A 192 -18.80 -43.32 -3.48
C LYS A 192 -17.76 -42.47 -4.19
N TYR A 193 -17.27 -41.41 -3.55
CA TYR A 193 -16.28 -40.49 -4.15
C TYR A 193 -14.89 -41.10 -4.19
N LEU A 194 -14.56 -41.99 -3.25
CA LEU A 194 -13.27 -42.69 -3.20
C LEU A 194 -13.08 -43.71 -4.32
N LYS A 195 -14.13 -44.03 -5.10
CA LYS A 195 -13.99 -44.83 -6.33
C LYS A 195 -13.21 -44.09 -7.43
N ASN A 196 -13.27 -42.76 -7.45
CA ASN A 196 -12.50 -41.96 -8.39
C ASN A 196 -11.05 -41.86 -7.90
N ASN A 197 -10.09 -42.29 -8.72
CA ASN A 197 -8.68 -42.31 -8.32
C ASN A 197 -8.15 -40.92 -7.94
N ASN A 198 -8.53 -39.87 -8.65
CA ASN A 198 -8.06 -38.52 -8.35
C ASN A 198 -8.62 -38.00 -7.03
N LEU A 199 -9.90 -38.25 -6.73
CA LEU A 199 -10.49 -37.90 -5.44
C LEU A 199 -9.88 -38.71 -4.29
N LYS A 200 -9.67 -40.01 -4.50
CA LYS A 200 -9.10 -40.92 -3.50
C LYS A 200 -7.69 -40.51 -3.07
N VAL A 201 -6.84 -40.11 -4.02
CA VAL A 201 -5.50 -39.60 -3.69
C VAL A 201 -5.62 -38.40 -2.76
N GLN A 202 -6.47 -37.42 -3.09
CA GLN A 202 -6.66 -36.24 -2.25
C GLN A 202 -7.30 -36.59 -0.90
N ALA A 203 -8.22 -37.54 -0.86
CA ALA A 203 -8.84 -38.03 0.36
C ALA A 203 -7.80 -38.65 1.30
N PHE A 204 -6.92 -39.53 0.82
CA PHE A 204 -5.88 -40.13 1.67
C PHE A 204 -4.89 -39.09 2.21
N GLN A 205 -4.54 -38.08 1.41
CA GLN A 205 -3.75 -36.94 1.89
C GLN A 205 -4.50 -36.15 2.98
N TYR A 206 -5.79 -35.89 2.79
CA TYR A 206 -6.62 -35.20 3.79
C TYR A 206 -6.76 -36.01 5.09
N ILE A 207 -7.08 -37.30 4.97
CA ILE A 207 -7.22 -38.24 6.09
C ILE A 207 -5.93 -38.30 6.91
N SER A 208 -4.77 -38.31 6.26
CA SER A 208 -3.49 -38.33 6.97
C SER A 208 -3.21 -37.09 7.81
N LYS A 209 -3.81 -35.94 7.49
CA LYS A 209 -3.71 -34.70 8.27
C LYS A 209 -4.61 -34.71 9.50
N ILE A 210 -5.78 -35.34 9.39
CA ILE A 210 -6.81 -35.35 10.45
C ILE A 210 -6.67 -36.57 11.36
N GLY A 211 -6.14 -37.67 10.83
CA GLY A 211 -6.05 -38.95 11.50
C GLY A 211 -6.85 -40.02 10.77
N LEU A 212 -6.19 -41.15 10.49
CA LEU A 212 -6.75 -42.29 9.79
C LEU A 212 -7.97 -42.89 10.52
N ASP A 213 -7.95 -42.87 11.84
CA ASP A 213 -9.01 -43.44 12.68
C ASP A 213 -10.37 -42.75 12.46
N ASN A 214 -10.36 -41.45 12.14
CA ASN A 214 -11.58 -40.67 11.91
C ASN A 214 -12.30 -41.04 10.59
N PHE A 215 -11.61 -41.71 9.68
CA PHE A 215 -12.12 -42.08 8.36
C PHE A 215 -11.95 -43.57 8.06
N MET A 216 -11.84 -44.40 9.11
CA MET A 216 -11.63 -45.83 8.92
C MET A 216 -12.82 -46.49 8.21
N GLU A 217 -14.05 -46.15 8.59
CA GLU A 217 -15.27 -46.72 8.00
C GLU A 217 -15.33 -46.61 6.45
N PRO A 218 -15.18 -45.41 5.84
CA PRO A 218 -15.18 -45.30 4.38
C PRO A 218 -13.96 -45.96 3.71
N VAL A 219 -12.81 -46.02 4.40
CA VAL A 219 -11.65 -46.77 3.92
C VAL A 219 -11.96 -48.27 3.89
N LEU A 220 -12.52 -48.84 4.95
CA LEU A 220 -12.91 -50.26 4.99
C LEU A 220 -13.96 -50.58 3.91
N GLU A 221 -14.93 -49.70 3.69
CA GLU A 221 -15.94 -49.86 2.65
C GLU A 221 -15.32 -49.88 1.24
N LEU A 222 -14.33 -49.01 0.98
CA LEU A 222 -13.57 -49.02 -0.28
C LEU A 222 -12.87 -50.37 -0.50
N PHE A 223 -12.18 -50.89 0.53
CA PHE A 223 -11.42 -52.15 0.44
C PHE A 223 -12.32 -53.39 0.30
N LYS A 224 -13.55 -53.35 0.84
CA LYS A 224 -14.54 -54.42 0.67
C LYS A 224 -15.13 -54.48 -0.74
N LYS A 225 -15.11 -53.36 -1.47
CA LYS A 225 -15.76 -53.22 -2.80
C LYS A 225 -14.79 -53.22 -3.97
N THR A 226 -13.48 -53.17 -3.72
CA THR A 226 -12.46 -53.13 -4.77
C THR A 226 -11.98 -54.52 -5.15
N ASP A 227 -11.76 -54.75 -6.45
CA ASP A 227 -11.15 -55.97 -6.95
C ASP A 227 -9.61 -55.97 -6.76
N ASN A 228 -9.00 -54.78 -6.57
CA ASN A 228 -7.55 -54.61 -6.43
C ASN A 228 -7.16 -54.12 -5.03
N GLN A 229 -7.43 -54.93 -4.01
CA GLN A 229 -7.12 -54.60 -2.62
C GLN A 229 -5.62 -54.32 -2.39
N TYR A 230 -4.74 -55.04 -3.09
CA TYR A 230 -3.29 -54.79 -3.05
C TYR A 230 -2.94 -53.36 -3.48
N GLY A 231 -3.44 -52.93 -4.65
CA GLY A 231 -3.20 -51.58 -5.15
C GLY A 231 -3.74 -50.50 -4.20
N GLU A 232 -4.94 -50.71 -3.65
CA GLU A 232 -5.50 -49.78 -2.66
C GLU A 232 -4.68 -49.71 -1.38
N PHE A 233 -4.17 -50.84 -0.88
CA PHE A 233 -3.31 -50.89 0.29
C PHE A 233 -2.02 -50.08 0.09
N ILE A 234 -1.35 -50.29 -1.04
CA ILE A 234 -0.11 -49.58 -1.37
C ILE A 234 -0.38 -48.08 -1.59
N ASN A 235 -1.50 -47.72 -2.23
CA ASN A 235 -1.88 -46.32 -2.41
C ASN A 235 -2.16 -45.63 -1.08
N LEU A 236 -2.99 -46.24 -0.22
CA LEU A 236 -3.27 -45.73 1.12
C LEU A 236 -1.97 -45.50 1.88
N LEU A 237 -1.12 -46.52 1.95
CA LEU A 237 0.16 -46.44 2.65
C LEU A 237 1.06 -45.32 2.08
N THR A 238 1.15 -45.22 0.75
CA THR A 238 1.99 -44.21 0.08
C THR A 238 1.52 -42.79 0.39
N PHE A 239 0.23 -42.50 0.16
CA PHE A 239 -0.29 -41.14 0.31
C PHE A 239 -0.43 -40.70 1.77
N VAL A 240 -0.73 -41.63 2.67
CA VAL A 240 -0.67 -41.35 4.11
C VAL A 240 0.77 -41.09 4.54
N ASN A 241 1.74 -41.89 4.10
CA ASN A 241 3.15 -41.71 4.48
C ASN A 241 3.76 -40.39 3.97
N ILE A 242 3.40 -39.93 2.78
CA ILE A 242 3.88 -38.66 2.23
C ILE A 242 3.58 -37.49 3.18
N ASN A 243 2.44 -37.54 3.86
CA ASN A 243 1.94 -36.44 4.69
C ASN A 243 2.16 -36.68 6.19
N SER A 244 2.04 -37.93 6.65
CA SER A 244 2.16 -38.29 8.06
C SER A 244 2.71 -39.70 8.25
N LYS A 245 3.99 -39.78 8.63
CA LYS A 245 4.66 -41.05 8.95
C LYS A 245 3.99 -41.77 10.12
N SER A 246 3.54 -41.04 11.14
CA SER A 246 2.88 -41.64 12.31
C SER A 246 1.54 -42.28 11.95
N GLU A 247 0.75 -41.65 11.07
CA GLU A 247 -0.48 -42.26 10.58
C GLU A 247 -0.20 -43.46 9.68
N ALA A 248 0.88 -43.43 8.88
CA ALA A 248 1.28 -44.59 8.08
C ALA A 248 1.64 -45.80 8.95
N LEU A 249 2.27 -45.60 10.12
CA LEU A 249 2.55 -46.68 11.08
C LEU A 249 1.27 -47.37 11.59
N LYS A 250 0.15 -46.65 11.69
CA LYS A 250 -1.13 -47.23 12.09
C LYS A 250 -1.65 -48.23 11.08
N VAL A 251 -1.41 -48.01 9.78
CA VAL A 251 -1.84 -48.93 8.70
C VAL A 251 -1.30 -50.35 8.93
N PHE A 252 -0.04 -50.48 9.37
CA PHE A 252 0.60 -51.78 9.62
C PHE A 252 0.03 -52.55 10.83
N ASN A 253 -0.68 -51.87 11.71
CA ASN A 253 -1.21 -52.43 12.96
C ASN A 253 -2.75 -52.35 13.04
N ASN A 254 -3.40 -51.83 12.00
CA ASN A 254 -4.85 -51.74 11.95
C ASN A 254 -5.45 -53.10 11.61
N LYS A 255 -6.00 -53.77 12.62
CA LYS A 255 -6.58 -55.12 12.46
C LYS A 255 -7.79 -55.12 11.54
N GLU A 256 -8.69 -54.16 11.68
CA GLU A 256 -9.92 -54.09 10.90
C GLU A 256 -9.64 -53.98 9.39
N LEU A 257 -8.63 -53.19 9.02
CA LEU A 257 -8.18 -53.05 7.63
C LEU A 257 -7.46 -54.29 7.12
N ILE A 258 -6.60 -54.89 7.94
CA ILE A 258 -5.77 -56.04 7.52
C ILE A 258 -6.63 -57.31 7.39
N ASP A 259 -7.60 -57.50 8.29
CA ASP A 259 -8.44 -58.71 8.35
C ASP A 259 -9.47 -58.80 7.21
N ILE A 260 -9.74 -57.68 6.51
CA ILE A 260 -10.62 -57.68 5.33
C ILE A 260 -9.88 -57.94 4.01
N LEU A 261 -8.55 -58.06 4.05
CA LEU A 261 -7.75 -58.35 2.87
C LEU A 261 -7.84 -59.85 2.53
N SER A 262 -7.95 -60.14 1.24
CA SER A 262 -7.88 -61.51 0.72
C SER A 262 -6.50 -62.13 0.94
N ASP A 263 -6.44 -63.46 1.07
CA ASP A 263 -5.19 -64.22 1.20
C ASP A 263 -4.21 -63.94 0.05
N GLU A 264 -4.72 -63.80 -1.17
CA GLU A 264 -3.90 -63.44 -2.33
C GLU A 264 -3.27 -62.05 -2.17
N THR A 265 -4.06 -61.08 -1.69
CA THR A 265 -3.56 -59.73 -1.40
C THR A 265 -2.50 -59.76 -0.31
N LEU A 266 -2.73 -60.49 0.78
CA LEU A 266 -1.77 -60.64 1.88
C LEU A 266 -0.46 -61.30 1.42
N LYS A 267 -0.52 -62.33 0.57
CA LYS A 267 0.67 -62.94 -0.06
C LYS A 267 1.44 -61.93 -0.90
N ASN A 268 0.73 -61.12 -1.70
CA ASN A 268 1.36 -60.11 -2.55
C ASN A 268 2.00 -58.98 -1.73
N ILE A 269 1.32 -58.48 -0.69
CA ILE A 269 1.88 -57.52 0.25
C ILE A 269 3.13 -58.11 0.93
N GLY A 270 3.06 -59.34 1.44
CA GLY A 270 4.19 -60.01 2.11
C GLY A 270 5.47 -60.09 1.26
N ARG A 271 5.33 -60.21 -0.07
CA ARG A 271 6.46 -60.25 -1.02
C ARG A 271 7.08 -58.88 -1.30
N THR A 272 6.29 -57.81 -1.24
CA THR A 272 6.73 -56.48 -1.72
C THR A 272 6.92 -55.46 -0.61
N ILE A 273 6.30 -55.65 0.56
CA ILE A 273 6.19 -54.61 1.59
C ILE A 273 7.54 -54.16 2.15
N GLU A 274 8.53 -55.05 2.26
CA GLU A 274 9.88 -54.69 2.73
C GLU A 274 10.57 -53.72 1.76
N ASN A 275 10.44 -53.97 0.45
CA ASN A 275 10.94 -53.06 -0.58
C ASN A 275 10.17 -51.73 -0.57
N SER A 276 8.84 -51.79 -0.40
CA SER A 276 7.99 -50.61 -0.32
C SER A 276 8.35 -49.72 0.89
N ILE A 277 8.53 -50.31 2.08
CA ILE A 277 8.97 -49.61 3.30
C ILE A 277 10.31 -48.91 3.08
N LYS A 278 11.27 -49.63 2.48
CA LYS A 278 12.60 -49.09 2.19
C LYS A 278 12.53 -47.92 1.20
N HIS A 279 11.75 -48.05 0.14
CA HIS A 279 11.57 -47.00 -0.86
C HIS A 279 10.87 -45.76 -0.28
N MET A 280 9.86 -45.98 0.56
CA MET A 280 9.09 -44.93 1.21
C MET A 280 9.77 -44.30 2.44
N ASN A 281 10.93 -44.83 2.85
CA ASN A 281 11.68 -44.39 4.03
C ASN A 281 10.82 -44.37 5.32
N ILE A 282 10.07 -45.47 5.53
CA ILE A 282 9.27 -45.71 6.73
C ILE A 282 10.16 -46.39 7.77
N ASN A 283 10.32 -45.78 8.95
CA ASN A 283 11.06 -46.37 10.05
C ASN A 283 10.13 -47.21 10.92
N ILE A 284 10.11 -48.53 10.70
CA ILE A 284 9.28 -49.48 11.43
C ILE A 284 10.02 -50.81 11.59
N ASP A 285 9.89 -51.44 12.76
CA ASP A 285 10.23 -52.86 12.89
C ASP A 285 9.06 -53.69 12.36
N LEU A 286 9.14 -54.06 11.08
CA LEU A 286 8.09 -54.81 10.41
C LEU A 286 7.78 -56.14 11.13
N LYS A 287 8.77 -56.77 11.80
CA LYS A 287 8.58 -58.07 12.46
C LYS A 287 7.59 -58.00 13.61
N GLU A 288 7.46 -56.85 14.26
CA GLU A 288 6.55 -56.67 15.40
C GLU A 288 5.11 -56.37 14.96
N THR A 289 4.91 -55.97 13.70
CA THR A 289 3.62 -55.50 13.19
C THR A 289 2.56 -56.60 13.08
N TYR A 290 1.30 -56.19 13.15
CA TYR A 290 0.19 -57.10 12.85
C TYR A 290 0.22 -57.61 11.41
N LEU A 291 0.50 -56.71 10.45
CA LEU A 291 0.58 -57.04 9.03
C LEU A 291 1.53 -58.21 8.75
N LYS A 292 2.76 -58.16 9.29
CA LYS A 292 3.75 -59.22 9.05
C LYS A 292 3.28 -60.58 9.55
N LYS A 293 2.68 -60.62 10.74
CA LYS A 293 2.14 -61.85 11.35
C LYS A 293 1.03 -62.47 10.50
N VAL A 294 0.18 -61.64 9.89
CA VAL A 294 -0.93 -62.12 9.03
C VAL A 294 -0.39 -62.57 7.67
N CYS A 295 0.52 -61.81 7.05
CA CYS A 295 1.15 -62.19 5.77
C CYS A 295 1.92 -63.51 5.84
N GLU A 296 2.62 -63.78 6.96
CA GLU A 296 3.32 -65.05 7.17
C GLU A 296 2.36 -66.23 7.25
N LYS A 297 1.23 -66.08 7.95
CA LYS A 297 0.18 -67.10 8.01
C LYS A 297 -0.45 -67.39 6.65
N ALA A 298 -0.71 -66.34 5.87
CA ALA A 298 -1.27 -66.49 4.53
C ALA A 298 -0.28 -67.15 3.55
N SER A 299 1.03 -67.10 3.81
CA SER A 299 2.06 -67.65 2.92
C SER A 299 2.34 -69.14 3.10
N VAL A 300 1.76 -69.76 4.13
CA VAL A 300 1.79 -71.21 4.41
C VAL A 300 0.64 -71.89 3.67
#